data_AF-A0A845GAZ8-F1
#
_entry.id   AF-A0A845GAZ8-F1
#
_cell.length_a   1.000
_cell.length_b   1.000
_cell.length_c   1.000
_cell.angle_alpha   90.00
_cell.angle_beta   90.00
_cell.angle_gamma   90.00
#
_symmetry.space_group_name_H-M   'P 1'
#
loop_
_entity.id
_entity.type
_entity.pdbx_description
1 polymer ?
#
loop_
_entity_poly.entity_id
_entity_poly.type
_entity_poly.pdbx_seq_one_letter_code
_entity_poly.pdbx_strand_id
1 'polypeptide(L)'
;MFSAILAISVRARNWGMDLNTAPGNATVEEIQCMTLGVEGLYIAANHTEQLSIVNFLNAWGVSDHASFLQCLRYSYWLLAVPHSDKSEKVGKGYDLNLGAAQDVVANAGVSRARYLPSLSDDEQHEVRRLVLRENCSALSPDQQRLAWFLKRFTAERALEGVVGLTRNTKTRFTCASAYQPGKDLVLVEANSAVHAELKLLALMAAAAVEGTLAVNNRSVTIAGLKIACKGCHPWIKRFKGWIEARYGATITYEETRIPRPLVAPVADPPVRVVAEPLPIDVRAAASGFRPPMLSNKVVGSYVAALFKSTETTASFVDVDDEVDADSRRPRY
;
A
#
# COMPACT_ATOMS: atom_id res chain seq x y z
N MET A 1 -4.55 1.53 9.51
CA MET A 1 -3.72 2.66 10.00
C MET A 1 -2.49 2.92 9.11
N PHE A 2 -1.43 2.10 9.20
CA PHE A 2 -0.14 2.34 8.51
C PHE A 2 -0.30 2.63 7.01
N SER A 3 -1.09 1.82 6.30
CA SER A 3 -1.37 1.97 4.86
C SER A 3 -2.00 3.33 4.49
N ALA A 4 -2.80 3.93 5.39
CA ALA A 4 -3.40 5.25 5.17
C ALA A 4 -2.40 6.39 5.37
N ILE A 5 -1.59 6.33 6.44
CA ILE A 5 -0.53 7.30 6.69
C ILE A 5 0.49 7.24 5.54
N LEU A 6 0.95 6.04 5.19
CA LEU A 6 1.88 5.82 4.08
C LEU A 6 1.34 6.35 2.75
N ALA A 7 0.11 5.99 2.36
CA ALA A 7 -0.40 6.37 1.04
C ALA A 7 -0.48 7.88 0.85
N ILE A 8 -0.87 8.64 1.87
CA ILE A 8 -0.91 10.10 1.81
C ILE A 8 0.52 10.71 1.91
N SER A 9 1.37 10.18 2.80
CA SER A 9 2.74 10.67 2.98
C SER A 9 3.63 10.43 1.74
N VAL A 10 3.42 9.33 1.02
CA VAL A 10 4.12 9.02 -0.22
C VAL A 10 3.63 9.94 -1.35
N ARG A 11 2.33 10.27 -1.41
CA ARG A 11 1.76 11.25 -2.36
C ARG A 11 2.11 12.71 -2.03
N ALA A 12 2.64 13.00 -0.84
CA ALA A 12 2.99 14.35 -0.38
C ALA A 12 3.91 15.12 -1.35
N ARG A 13 4.89 14.40 -1.90
CA ARG A 13 5.99 14.90 -2.72
C ARG A 13 6.42 13.83 -3.70
N ASN A 14 7.04 14.24 -4.80
CA ASN A 14 7.86 13.33 -5.57
C ASN A 14 9.22 13.13 -4.86
N TRP A 15 9.21 12.27 -3.85
CA TRP A 15 10.39 11.95 -3.04
C TRP A 15 11.59 11.46 -3.87
N GLY A 16 11.35 10.90 -5.07
CA GLY A 16 12.41 10.51 -5.98
C GLY A 16 13.20 11.70 -6.50
N MET A 17 12.51 12.78 -6.91
CA MET A 17 13.18 14.02 -7.31
C MET A 17 13.99 14.65 -6.17
N ASP A 18 13.44 14.68 -4.95
CA ASP A 18 14.17 15.21 -3.78
C ASP A 18 15.40 14.37 -3.38
N LEU A 19 15.42 13.09 -3.77
CA LEU A 19 16.54 12.17 -3.57
C LEU A 19 17.51 12.10 -4.76
N ASN A 20 17.20 12.73 -5.90
CA ASN A 20 17.89 12.53 -7.18
C ASN A 20 17.87 11.05 -7.63
N THR A 21 16.77 10.34 -7.36
CA THR A 21 16.50 8.97 -7.85
C THR A 21 15.41 9.00 -8.91
N ALA A 22 15.14 7.86 -9.54
CA ALA A 22 14.02 7.75 -10.47
C ALA A 22 12.70 8.14 -9.75
N PRO A 23 11.87 9.01 -10.37
CA PRO A 23 10.59 9.39 -9.78
C PRO A 23 9.69 8.16 -9.68
N GLY A 24 9.10 7.96 -8.51
CA GLY A 24 8.08 6.93 -8.34
C GLY A 24 6.76 7.36 -8.99
N ASN A 25 5.81 6.43 -9.12
CA ASN A 25 4.45 6.77 -9.53
C ASN A 25 3.83 7.81 -8.57
N ALA A 26 3.42 8.97 -9.10
CA ALA A 26 2.85 10.07 -8.33
C ALA A 26 1.48 9.72 -7.72
N THR A 27 0.75 8.78 -8.31
CA THR A 27 -0.53 8.27 -7.82
C THR A 27 -0.35 6.89 -7.22
N VAL A 28 0.21 6.81 -6.01
CA VAL A 28 0.23 5.56 -5.22
C VAL A 28 -1.19 5.26 -4.75
N GLU A 29 -1.95 4.54 -5.55
CA GLU A 29 -3.35 4.29 -5.31
C GLU A 29 -3.59 3.39 -4.10
N GLU A 30 -2.71 2.41 -3.87
CA GLU A 30 -2.96 1.34 -2.92
C GLU A 30 -1.70 0.83 -2.24
N ILE A 31 -1.76 0.88 -0.91
CA ILE A 31 -0.80 0.24 -0.03
C ILE A 31 -1.57 -0.76 0.83
N GLN A 32 -1.02 -1.95 0.93
CA GLN A 32 -1.51 -3.02 1.79
C GLN A 32 -0.40 -3.38 2.76
N CYS A 33 -0.75 -3.59 4.03
CA CYS A 33 0.18 -3.94 5.09
C CYS A 33 -0.22 -5.29 5.70
N MET A 34 0.77 -6.12 6.02
CA MET A 34 0.58 -7.42 6.67
C MET A 34 1.51 -7.56 7.86
N THR A 35 0.97 -7.96 9.01
CA THR A 35 1.76 -8.34 10.18
C THR A 35 1.71 -9.85 10.37
N LEU A 36 2.87 -10.49 10.54
CA LEU A 36 3.01 -11.94 10.75
C LEU A 36 3.37 -12.20 12.23
N GLY A 37 2.37 -12.06 13.11
CA GLY A 37 2.57 -12.16 14.56
C GLY A 37 3.64 -11.16 15.06
N VAL A 38 4.77 -11.70 15.51
CA VAL A 38 5.91 -10.93 16.08
C VAL A 38 7.07 -10.72 15.10
N GLU A 39 7.04 -11.29 13.89
CA GLU A 39 8.25 -11.39 13.06
C GLU A 39 8.55 -10.19 12.16
N GLY A 40 7.54 -9.39 11.84
CA GLY A 40 7.74 -8.20 11.02
C GLY A 40 6.49 -7.67 10.32
N LEU A 41 6.66 -6.47 9.77
CA LEU A 41 5.70 -5.78 8.92
C LEU A 41 6.09 -5.95 7.45
N TYR A 42 5.16 -6.47 6.66
CA TYR A 42 5.26 -6.60 5.22
C TYR A 42 4.40 -5.52 4.57
N ILE A 43 4.95 -4.78 3.61
CA ILE A 43 4.26 -3.73 2.87
C ILE A 43 4.24 -4.11 1.40
N ALA A 44 3.08 -4.07 0.76
CA ALA A 44 2.94 -4.23 -0.67
C ALA A 44 2.23 -3.03 -1.29
N ALA A 45 2.52 -2.79 -2.56
CA ALA A 45 1.88 -1.77 -3.39
C ALA A 45 1.50 -2.35 -4.74
N ASN A 46 0.62 -1.64 -5.47
CA ASN A 46 0.31 -2.01 -6.84
C ASN A 46 1.56 -1.88 -7.75
N HIS A 47 1.47 -2.45 -8.95
CA HIS A 47 2.56 -2.38 -9.92
C HIS A 47 3.00 -0.92 -10.17
N THR A 48 4.30 -0.67 -10.30
CA THR A 48 4.98 0.66 -10.36
C THR A 48 4.95 1.53 -9.09
N GLU A 49 4.05 1.31 -8.14
CA GLU A 49 3.89 2.20 -6.97
C GLU A 49 4.94 2.01 -5.87
N GLN A 50 5.56 0.82 -5.83
CA GLN A 50 6.54 0.44 -4.80
C GLN A 50 7.72 1.43 -4.70
N LEU A 51 8.21 1.95 -5.84
CA LEU A 51 9.35 2.88 -5.88
C LEU A 51 9.04 4.19 -5.14
N SER A 52 7.80 4.65 -5.15
CA SER A 52 7.38 5.84 -4.39
C SER A 52 7.47 5.59 -2.89
N ILE A 53 7.13 4.38 -2.42
CA ILE A 53 7.29 3.97 -1.02
C ILE A 53 8.77 3.88 -0.67
N VAL A 54 9.60 3.24 -1.52
CA VAL A 54 11.07 3.19 -1.35
C VAL A 54 11.63 4.60 -1.17
N ASN A 55 11.30 5.52 -2.08
CA ASN A 55 11.78 6.90 -2.04
C ASN A 55 11.31 7.65 -0.78
N PHE A 56 10.06 7.48 -0.34
CA PHE A 56 9.56 8.07 0.91
C PHE A 56 10.31 7.55 2.16
N LEU A 57 10.46 6.23 2.28
CA LEU A 57 11.17 5.61 3.41
C LEU A 57 12.67 5.96 3.39
N ASN A 58 13.26 6.14 2.21
CA ASN A 58 14.62 6.64 2.02
C ASN A 58 14.79 8.12 2.41
N ALA A 59 13.80 8.97 2.12
CA ALA A 59 13.81 10.37 2.54
C ALA A 59 13.80 10.52 4.07
N TRP A 60 13.03 9.68 4.77
CA TRP A 60 13.09 9.61 6.24
C TRP A 60 14.37 8.95 6.77
N GLY A 61 14.96 8.00 6.04
CA GLY A 61 16.09 7.20 6.50
C GLY A 61 15.69 5.98 7.33
N VAL A 62 14.62 5.29 6.96
CA VAL A 62 14.17 4.08 7.66
C VAL A 62 15.20 2.94 7.55
N SER A 63 15.57 2.38 8.69
CA SER A 63 16.52 1.26 8.80
C SER A 63 15.93 0.00 9.45
N ASP A 64 14.84 0.16 10.20
CA ASP A 64 14.29 -0.83 11.14
C ASP A 64 12.85 -0.44 11.51
N HIS A 65 12.18 -1.23 12.35
CA HIS A 65 10.82 -0.96 12.78
C HIS A 65 10.68 0.32 13.65
N ALA A 66 11.69 0.68 14.45
CA ALA A 66 11.62 1.85 15.32
C ALA A 66 11.67 3.16 14.52
N SER A 67 12.61 3.26 13.57
CA SER A 67 12.72 4.37 12.61
C SER A 67 11.50 4.45 11.68
N PHE A 68 10.92 3.31 11.30
CA PHE A 68 9.64 3.27 10.58
C PHE A 68 8.48 3.83 11.38
N LEU A 69 8.32 3.44 12.66
CA LEU A 69 7.27 3.99 13.52
C LEU A 69 7.45 5.49 13.75
N GLN A 70 8.68 5.98 13.92
CA GLN A 70 8.94 7.43 13.98
C GLN A 70 8.56 8.14 12.68
N CYS A 71 8.90 7.58 11.51
CA CYS A 71 8.47 8.11 10.20
C CYS A 71 6.95 8.29 10.13
N LEU A 72 6.20 7.24 10.48
CA LEU A 72 4.74 7.29 10.48
C LEU A 72 4.18 8.25 11.52
N ARG A 73 4.82 8.37 12.68
CA ARG A 73 4.39 9.22 13.80
C ARG A 73 4.48 10.70 13.46
N TYR A 74 5.63 11.14 12.94
CA TYR A 74 5.81 12.52 12.49
C TYR A 74 4.93 12.84 11.27
N SER A 75 4.85 11.92 10.28
CA SER A 75 4.00 12.13 9.10
C SER A 75 2.51 12.17 9.47
N TYR A 76 2.06 11.30 10.39
CA TYR A 76 0.69 11.32 10.90
C TYR A 76 0.35 12.64 11.59
N TRP A 77 1.21 13.13 12.50
CA TRP A 77 0.96 14.42 13.15
C TRP A 77 0.85 15.55 12.12
N LEU A 78 1.79 15.63 11.16
CA LEU A 78 1.72 16.62 10.08
C LEU A 78 0.45 16.53 9.23
N LEU A 79 -0.10 15.33 9.02
CA LEU A 79 -1.32 15.12 8.22
C LEU A 79 -2.61 15.31 9.04
N ALA A 80 -2.55 15.21 10.36
CA ALA A 80 -3.67 15.34 11.29
C ALA A 80 -3.84 16.76 11.88
N VAL A 81 -2.82 17.62 11.82
CA VAL A 81 -2.96 19.04 12.18
C VAL A 81 -3.99 19.70 11.24
N PRO A 82 -5.10 20.28 11.76
CA PRO A 82 -6.11 20.95 10.94
C PRO A 82 -5.49 22.05 10.09
N HIS A 83 -5.98 22.24 8.86
CA HIS A 83 -5.39 23.20 7.92
C HIS A 83 -5.31 24.63 8.48
N SER A 84 -6.31 25.07 9.26
CA SER A 84 -6.32 26.34 9.99
C SER A 84 -5.12 26.53 10.93
N ASP A 85 -4.65 25.44 11.53
CA ASP A 85 -3.70 25.47 12.64
C ASP A 85 -2.25 25.26 12.18
N LYS A 86 -2.02 24.84 10.93
CA LYS A 86 -0.69 24.45 10.43
C LYS A 86 0.36 25.56 10.52
N SER A 87 -0.03 26.78 10.13
CA SER A 87 0.84 27.96 10.23
C SER A 87 1.26 28.24 11.68
N GLU A 88 0.37 28.00 12.64
CA GLU A 88 0.66 28.18 14.07
C GLU A 88 1.50 27.03 14.62
N LYS A 89 0.99 25.80 14.54
CA LYS A 89 1.54 24.59 15.19
C LYS A 89 2.80 24.06 14.51
N VAL A 90 2.84 24.08 13.18
CA VAL A 90 3.98 23.59 12.37
C VAL A 90 4.91 24.73 11.97
N GLY A 91 4.45 25.97 12.05
CA GLY A 91 5.20 27.16 11.60
C GLY A 91 5.07 27.44 10.10
N LYS A 92 4.27 26.65 9.36
CA LYS A 92 4.04 26.83 7.92
C LYS A 92 2.71 26.22 7.49
N GLY A 93 1.94 26.93 6.68
CA GLY A 93 0.74 26.41 6.02
C GLY A 93 1.08 25.47 4.87
N TYR A 94 0.28 24.43 4.68
CA TYR A 94 0.34 23.48 3.56
C TYR A 94 -0.99 22.71 3.42
N ASP A 95 -1.36 22.32 2.21
CA ASP A 95 -2.68 21.73 1.93
C ASP A 95 -2.82 20.25 2.31
N LEU A 96 -1.69 19.56 2.50
CA LEU A 96 -1.66 18.11 2.67
C LEU A 96 -2.27 17.65 4.01
N ASN A 97 -3.47 17.05 3.97
CA ASN A 97 -4.21 16.49 5.10
C ASN A 97 -4.46 14.98 4.89
N LEU A 98 -4.83 14.27 5.96
CA LEU A 98 -5.63 13.06 5.80
C LEU A 98 -6.97 13.41 5.13
N GLY A 99 -7.35 12.70 4.06
CA GLY A 99 -8.72 12.78 3.53
C GLY A 99 -9.72 12.22 4.55
N ALA A 100 -10.96 12.70 4.56
CA ALA A 100 -11.93 12.42 5.64
C ALA A 100 -12.08 10.92 6.00
N ALA A 101 -12.02 10.02 5.03
CA ALA A 101 -12.09 8.58 5.26
C ALA A 101 -10.76 7.97 5.77
N GLN A 102 -9.62 8.49 5.31
CA GLN A 102 -8.30 8.13 5.82
C GLN A 102 -8.10 8.64 7.25
N ASP A 103 -8.65 9.81 7.56
CA ASP A 103 -8.62 10.45 8.87
C ASP A 103 -9.31 9.60 9.94
N VAL A 104 -10.57 9.22 9.72
CA VAL A 104 -11.32 8.30 10.61
C VAL A 104 -10.52 7.02 10.91
N VAL A 105 -9.84 6.48 9.90
CA VAL A 105 -9.15 5.18 9.97
C VAL A 105 -7.76 5.29 10.58
N ALA A 106 -7.09 6.42 10.40
CA ALA A 106 -5.85 6.73 11.08
C ALA A 106 -6.12 7.05 12.56
N ASN A 107 -7.08 7.93 12.86
CA ASN A 107 -7.50 8.28 14.22
C ASN A 107 -8.01 7.05 15.01
N ALA A 108 -8.88 6.23 14.43
CA ALA A 108 -9.33 4.97 15.03
C ALA A 108 -8.17 3.96 15.18
N GLY A 109 -7.20 4.00 14.27
CA GLY A 109 -5.97 3.23 14.36
C GLY A 109 -5.11 3.66 15.55
N VAL A 110 -4.77 4.94 15.65
CA VAL A 110 -3.86 5.52 16.65
C VAL A 110 -4.46 5.43 18.06
N SER A 111 -5.75 5.71 18.22
CA SER A 111 -6.45 5.57 19.51
C SER A 111 -6.51 4.12 20.01
N ARG A 112 -6.47 3.12 19.13
CA ARG A 112 -6.43 1.69 19.50
C ARG A 112 -4.99 1.15 19.61
N ALA A 113 -4.08 1.67 18.80
CA ALA A 113 -2.70 1.20 18.72
C ALA A 113 -1.80 1.96 19.70
N ARG A 114 -1.45 1.31 20.81
CA ARG A 114 -0.35 1.74 21.72
C ARG A 114 1.02 1.89 21.02
N TYR A 115 1.11 1.52 19.75
CA TYR A 115 2.34 1.44 18.95
C TYR A 115 2.68 2.71 18.15
N LEU A 116 1.76 3.70 18.06
CA LEU A 116 2.04 4.99 17.43
C LEU A 116 1.66 6.14 18.38
N PRO A 117 2.46 6.40 19.44
CA PRO A 117 2.17 7.48 20.37
C PRO A 117 2.20 8.84 19.67
N SER A 118 1.36 9.78 20.07
CA SER A 118 1.42 11.18 19.60
C SER A 118 2.80 11.81 19.85
N LEU A 119 3.13 12.87 19.11
CA LEU A 119 4.28 13.73 19.46
C LEU A 119 4.01 14.42 20.81
N SER A 120 5.01 14.48 21.69
CA SER A 120 4.94 15.30 22.91
C SER A 120 4.94 16.78 22.56
N ASP A 121 4.57 17.65 23.50
CA ASP A 121 4.59 19.10 23.26
C ASP A 121 6.00 19.62 22.96
N ASP A 122 7.03 19.04 23.59
CA ASP A 122 8.44 19.32 23.28
C ASP A 122 8.81 18.93 21.84
N GLU A 123 8.36 17.77 21.36
CA GLU A 123 8.59 17.33 19.97
C GLU A 123 7.81 18.19 18.97
N GLN A 124 6.60 18.63 19.30
CA GLN A 124 5.82 19.55 18.47
C GLN A 124 6.50 20.93 18.39
N HIS A 125 6.99 21.44 19.52
CA HIS A 125 7.78 22.67 19.56
C HIS A 125 9.08 22.53 18.76
N GLU A 126 9.76 21.39 18.86
CA GLU A 126 10.95 21.07 18.07
C GLU A 126 10.65 21.03 16.58
N VAL A 127 9.56 20.37 16.13
CA VAL A 127 9.13 20.38 14.73
C VAL A 127 8.95 21.80 14.22
N ARG A 128 8.20 22.64 14.96
CA ARG A 128 7.96 24.03 14.61
C ARG A 128 9.27 24.82 14.50
N ARG A 129 10.17 24.63 15.47
CA ARG A 129 11.50 25.28 15.50
C ARG A 129 12.36 24.87 14.30
N LEU A 130 12.38 23.58 13.95
CA LEU A 130 13.13 23.06 12.81
C LEU A 130 12.54 23.53 11.46
N VAL A 131 11.22 23.54 11.32
CA VAL A 131 10.52 24.02 10.11
C VAL A 131 10.81 25.50 9.84
N LEU A 132 10.80 26.35 10.88
CA LEU A 132 11.07 27.79 10.75
C LEU A 132 12.56 28.15 10.58
N ARG A 133 13.50 27.28 10.97
CA ARG A 133 14.93 27.63 11.04
C ARG A 133 15.61 27.68 9.67
N GLU A 134 16.19 28.82 9.30
CA GLU A 134 16.87 29.02 8.02
C GLU A 134 18.33 28.50 8.00
N ASN A 135 19.08 28.71 9.09
CA ASN A 135 20.44 28.21 9.24
C ASN A 135 20.48 26.99 10.17
N CYS A 136 20.63 25.80 9.58
CA CYS A 136 20.66 24.51 10.25
C CYS A 136 22.07 24.01 10.62
N SER A 137 23.14 24.73 10.25
CA SER A 137 24.53 24.26 10.43
C SER A 137 24.94 24.01 11.88
N ALA A 138 24.29 24.67 12.84
CA ALA A 138 24.52 24.49 14.28
C ALA A 138 23.60 23.43 14.94
N LEU A 139 22.77 22.73 14.16
CA LEU A 139 21.97 21.60 14.64
C LEU A 139 22.82 20.31 14.65
N SER A 140 22.45 19.35 15.51
CA SER A 140 23.03 18.00 15.45
C SER A 140 22.72 17.32 14.11
N PRO A 141 23.52 16.34 13.65
CA PRO A 141 23.27 15.67 12.38
C PRO A 141 21.86 15.05 12.25
N ASP A 142 21.29 14.55 13.35
CA ASP A 142 19.91 14.02 13.37
C ASP A 142 18.86 15.12 13.26
N GLN A 143 19.05 16.25 13.95
CA GLN A 143 18.19 17.42 13.79
C GLN A 143 18.27 18.03 12.39
N GLN A 144 19.45 18.01 11.74
CA GLN A 144 19.59 18.43 10.33
C GLN A 144 18.81 17.52 9.38
N ARG A 145 18.82 16.20 9.62
CA ARG A 145 18.05 15.20 8.86
C ARG A 145 16.54 15.36 9.06
N LEU A 146 16.12 15.50 10.31
CA LEU A 146 14.72 15.74 10.65
C LEU A 146 14.24 17.07 10.05
N ALA A 147 15.02 18.15 10.18
CA ALA A 147 14.71 19.44 9.55
C ALA A 147 14.60 19.34 8.02
N TRP A 148 15.49 18.58 7.35
CA TRP A 148 15.42 18.37 5.91
C TRP A 148 14.11 17.67 5.52
N PHE A 149 13.77 16.57 6.20
CA PHE A 149 12.53 15.84 5.93
C PHE A 149 11.29 16.68 6.19
N LEU A 150 11.19 17.30 7.38
CA LEU A 150 10.06 18.13 7.78
C LEU A 150 9.84 19.26 6.78
N LYS A 151 10.89 20.00 6.42
CA LYS A 151 10.81 21.08 5.44
C LYS A 151 10.38 20.57 4.06
N ARG A 152 10.88 19.43 3.57
CA ARG A 152 10.42 18.84 2.30
C ARG A 152 8.94 18.44 2.36
N PHE A 153 8.51 17.80 3.45
CA PHE A 153 7.13 17.40 3.66
C PHE A 153 6.18 18.62 3.60
N THR A 154 6.56 19.73 4.25
CA THR A 154 5.73 20.94 4.39
C THR A 154 5.99 22.05 3.34
N ALA A 155 6.88 21.89 2.37
CA ALA A 155 7.24 22.97 1.43
C ALA A 155 6.90 22.66 -0.04
N GLU A 156 6.14 23.55 -0.67
CA GLU A 156 5.74 23.47 -2.08
C GLU A 156 6.86 23.76 -3.10
N ARG A 157 8.03 24.22 -2.64
CA ARG A 157 9.20 24.56 -3.47
C ARG A 157 10.50 24.05 -2.86
N ALA A 158 11.57 24.14 -3.64
CA ALA A 158 12.93 23.81 -3.23
C ALA A 158 13.36 24.56 -1.96
N LEU A 159 14.30 23.97 -1.22
CA LEU A 159 14.84 24.51 0.04
C LEU A 159 15.91 25.60 -0.20
N GLU A 160 15.64 26.50 -1.14
CA GLU A 160 16.52 27.61 -1.50
C GLU A 160 16.74 28.52 -0.29
N GLY A 161 17.99 28.98 -0.11
CA GLY A 161 18.41 29.79 1.04
C GLY A 161 18.61 29.03 2.36
N VAL A 162 18.15 27.78 2.50
CA VAL A 162 18.32 27.01 3.75
C VAL A 162 19.69 26.32 3.78
N VAL A 163 20.56 26.72 4.70
CA VAL A 163 21.94 26.21 4.82
C VAL A 163 22.09 25.18 5.94
N GLY A 164 23.04 24.26 5.79
CA GLY A 164 23.34 23.26 6.82
C GLY A 164 22.29 22.16 6.99
N LEU A 165 21.52 21.85 5.94
CA LEU A 165 20.66 20.68 5.90
C LEU A 165 21.41 19.45 5.39
N THR A 166 21.21 18.32 6.03
CA THR A 166 21.76 17.03 5.64
C THR A 166 20.62 16.06 5.38
N ARG A 167 20.52 15.49 4.19
CA ARG A 167 19.52 14.43 3.89
C ARG A 167 19.96 13.07 4.44
N ASN A 168 19.02 12.14 4.60
CA ASN A 168 19.37 10.75 4.84
C ASN A 168 20.02 10.11 3.60
N THR A 169 21.02 9.25 3.84
CA THR A 169 21.82 8.58 2.80
C THR A 169 22.01 7.08 3.03
N LYS A 170 21.46 6.54 4.13
CA LYS A 170 21.54 5.12 4.50
C LYS A 170 20.15 4.63 4.87
N THR A 171 19.70 3.58 4.22
CA THR A 171 18.53 2.79 4.61
C THR A 171 18.89 1.30 4.62
N ARG A 172 18.12 0.52 5.38
CA ARG A 172 18.38 -0.91 5.63
C ARG A 172 17.11 -1.78 5.63
N PHE A 173 15.94 -1.21 5.35
CA PHE A 173 14.73 -2.03 5.15
C PHE A 173 14.91 -2.94 3.93
N THR A 174 14.30 -4.14 3.98
CA THR A 174 14.52 -5.15 2.96
C THR A 174 13.49 -4.99 1.84
N CYS A 175 13.93 -4.82 0.59
CA CYS A 175 13.09 -5.10 -0.59
C CYS A 175 13.28 -6.57 -0.97
N ALA A 176 12.20 -7.33 -1.12
CA ALA A 176 12.28 -8.74 -1.49
C ALA A 176 11.02 -9.26 -2.19
N SER A 177 11.22 -10.10 -3.21
CA SER A 177 10.17 -10.83 -3.93
C SER A 177 9.72 -12.12 -3.24
N ALA A 178 10.56 -12.66 -2.33
CA ALA A 178 10.31 -13.86 -1.54
C ALA A 178 10.24 -13.53 -0.04
N TYR A 179 9.53 -14.34 0.73
CA TYR A 179 9.39 -14.17 2.18
C TYR A 179 10.75 -14.17 2.89
N GLN A 180 10.92 -13.27 3.86
CA GLN A 180 12.18 -13.06 4.57
C GLN A 180 11.97 -13.29 6.08
N PRO A 181 12.20 -14.50 6.60
CA PRO A 181 12.05 -14.77 8.03
C PRO A 181 13.01 -13.90 8.87
N GLY A 182 12.54 -13.42 10.02
CA GLY A 182 13.34 -12.59 10.93
C GLY A 182 13.70 -11.20 10.41
N LYS A 183 12.85 -10.60 9.56
CA LYS A 183 12.99 -9.21 9.11
C LYS A 183 11.84 -8.34 9.62
N ASP A 184 12.18 -7.39 10.50
CA ASP A 184 11.20 -6.48 11.12
C ASP A 184 10.36 -5.67 10.10
N LEU A 185 10.95 -5.33 8.95
CA LEU A 185 10.31 -4.55 7.89
C LEU A 185 10.75 -5.04 6.49
N VAL A 186 9.77 -5.47 5.70
CA VAL A 186 9.93 -5.94 4.32
C VAL A 186 8.99 -5.19 3.39
N LEU A 187 9.53 -4.60 2.33
CA LEU A 187 8.77 -4.10 1.19
C LEU A 187 8.74 -5.18 0.10
N VAL A 188 7.55 -5.63 -0.27
CA VAL A 188 7.36 -6.73 -1.22
C VAL A 188 7.63 -6.25 -2.64
N GLU A 189 8.68 -6.82 -3.23
CA GLU A 189 9.11 -6.54 -4.60
C GLU A 189 8.47 -7.52 -5.57
N ALA A 190 7.29 -7.17 -6.08
CA ALA A 190 6.57 -7.99 -7.03
C ALA A 190 6.16 -7.16 -8.25
N ASN A 191 6.79 -7.50 -9.38
CA ASN A 191 6.53 -6.93 -10.70
C ASN A 191 5.20 -7.40 -11.33
N SER A 192 4.46 -8.28 -10.64
CA SER A 192 3.14 -8.72 -11.08
C SER A 192 2.12 -7.57 -11.06
N ALA A 193 1.25 -7.55 -12.07
CA ALA A 193 0.17 -6.58 -12.23
C ALA A 193 -1.02 -6.80 -11.26
N VAL A 194 -0.94 -7.80 -10.39
CA VAL A 194 -1.97 -8.05 -9.37
C VAL A 194 -1.96 -6.97 -8.28
N HIS A 195 -3.09 -6.80 -7.60
CA HIS A 195 -3.19 -5.82 -6.52
C HIS A 195 -2.35 -6.21 -5.30
N ALA A 196 -2.00 -5.21 -4.49
CA ALA A 196 -1.13 -5.32 -3.33
C ALA A 196 -1.56 -6.40 -2.31
N GLU A 197 -2.85 -6.64 -2.10
CA GLU A 197 -3.37 -7.64 -1.16
C GLU A 197 -3.11 -9.07 -1.64
N LEU A 198 -3.18 -9.29 -2.96
CA LEU A 198 -2.85 -10.58 -3.56
C LEU A 198 -1.34 -10.83 -3.55
N LYS A 199 -0.50 -9.78 -3.64
CA LYS A 199 0.96 -9.91 -3.48
C LYS A 199 1.34 -10.45 -2.10
N LEU A 200 0.71 -9.93 -1.04
CA LEU A 200 0.95 -10.38 0.34
C LEU A 200 0.49 -11.82 0.55
N LEU A 201 -0.70 -12.18 0.06
CA LEU A 201 -1.22 -13.55 0.13
C LEU A 201 -0.39 -14.55 -0.71
N ALA A 202 0.09 -14.15 -1.88
CA ALA A 202 0.97 -14.97 -2.72
C ALA A 202 2.35 -15.18 -2.07
N LEU A 203 2.92 -14.14 -1.45
CA LEU A 203 4.16 -14.22 -0.67
C LEU A 203 4.02 -15.22 0.50
N MET A 204 2.92 -15.12 1.27
CA MET A 204 2.61 -16.10 2.30
C MET A 204 2.48 -17.51 1.73
N ALA A 205 1.69 -17.69 0.67
CA ALA A 205 1.42 -18.99 0.09
C ALA A 205 2.69 -19.66 -0.47
N ALA A 206 3.59 -18.89 -1.09
CA ALA A 206 4.90 -19.35 -1.53
C ALA A 206 5.71 -19.90 -0.34
N ALA A 207 5.90 -19.09 0.69
CA ALA A 207 6.62 -19.47 1.91
C ALA A 207 6.00 -20.70 2.61
N ALA A 208 4.68 -20.82 2.54
CA ALA A 208 3.94 -21.95 3.13
C ALA A 208 4.17 -23.25 2.35
N VAL A 209 4.26 -23.17 1.01
CA VAL A 209 4.61 -24.31 0.14
C VAL A 209 6.07 -24.71 0.30
N GLU A 210 6.97 -23.74 0.45
CA GLU A 210 8.40 -23.93 0.67
C GLU A 210 8.74 -24.42 2.09
N GLY A 211 7.79 -24.37 3.03
CA GLY A 211 7.99 -24.73 4.43
C GLY A 211 8.83 -23.70 5.23
N THR A 212 9.07 -22.53 4.67
CA THR A 212 9.81 -21.42 5.31
C THR A 212 8.92 -20.57 6.20
N LEU A 213 7.60 -20.59 6.00
CA LEU A 213 6.63 -19.75 6.70
C LEU A 213 6.50 -20.06 8.21
N ALA A 214 6.99 -19.15 9.05
CA ALA A 214 6.98 -19.32 10.51
C ALA A 214 5.68 -18.81 11.22
N VAL A 215 4.49 -19.00 10.61
CA VAL A 215 3.19 -18.64 11.25
C VAL A 215 2.28 -19.82 11.60
N ASN A 216 2.84 -21.02 11.80
CA ASN A 216 2.10 -22.12 12.42
C ASN A 216 1.49 -21.67 13.75
N ASN A 217 0.16 -21.77 13.88
CA ASN A 217 -0.62 -21.32 15.04
C ASN A 217 -0.47 -19.82 15.41
N ARG A 218 -0.12 -18.93 14.47
CA ARG A 218 -0.02 -17.48 14.72
C ARG A 218 -1.14 -16.68 14.05
N SER A 219 -1.43 -15.51 14.61
CA SER A 219 -2.29 -14.51 13.98
C SER A 219 -1.55 -13.76 12.88
N VAL A 220 -2.24 -13.55 11.76
CA VAL A 220 -1.80 -12.73 10.64
C VAL A 220 -2.87 -11.69 10.39
N THR A 221 -2.50 -10.41 10.37
CA THR A 221 -3.44 -9.34 10.02
C THR A 221 -2.99 -8.68 8.72
N ILE A 222 -3.86 -8.68 7.71
CA ILE A 222 -3.68 -7.96 6.44
C ILE A 222 -4.69 -6.81 6.42
N ALA A 223 -4.23 -5.58 6.17
CA ALA A 223 -5.04 -4.38 6.23
C ALA A 223 -4.62 -3.33 5.16
N GLY A 224 -5.62 -2.70 4.55
CA GLY A 224 -5.44 -1.83 3.40
C GLY A 224 -6.23 -0.54 3.44
N LEU A 225 -5.92 0.34 2.48
CA LEU A 225 -6.66 1.60 2.27
C LEU A 225 -8.02 1.39 1.59
N LYS A 226 -8.08 0.43 0.66
CA LYS A 226 -9.25 0.14 -0.17
C LYS A 226 -9.87 -1.20 0.23
N ILE A 227 -11.17 -1.34 -0.05
CA ILE A 227 -11.87 -2.62 -0.10
C ILE A 227 -11.31 -3.41 -1.30
N ALA A 228 -11.07 -4.72 -1.13
CA ALA A 228 -10.60 -5.55 -2.23
C ALA A 228 -11.60 -5.56 -3.39
N CYS A 229 -11.12 -5.42 -4.63
CA CYS A 229 -12.00 -5.35 -5.79
C CYS A 229 -12.80 -6.66 -5.98
N LYS A 230 -13.90 -6.61 -6.76
CA LYS A 230 -14.74 -7.79 -7.05
C LYS A 230 -13.92 -8.99 -7.55
N GLY A 231 -12.85 -8.76 -8.31
CA GLY A 231 -11.93 -9.79 -8.78
C GLY A 231 -11.02 -10.38 -7.69
N CYS A 232 -10.53 -9.56 -6.75
CA CYS A 232 -9.62 -10.01 -5.68
C CYS A 232 -10.37 -10.71 -4.53
N HIS A 233 -11.61 -10.31 -4.25
CA HIS A 233 -12.43 -10.86 -3.16
C HIS A 233 -12.51 -12.42 -3.12
N PRO A 234 -12.82 -13.12 -4.23
CA PRO A 234 -12.83 -14.59 -4.27
C PRO A 234 -11.46 -15.21 -3.97
N TRP A 235 -10.38 -14.61 -4.48
CA TRP A 235 -9.00 -15.07 -4.25
C TRP A 235 -8.61 -14.90 -2.79
N ILE A 236 -8.90 -13.76 -2.16
CA ILE A 236 -8.63 -13.52 -0.74
C ILE A 236 -9.33 -14.57 0.11
N LYS A 237 -10.64 -14.80 -0.13
CA LYS A 237 -11.41 -15.84 0.57
C LYS A 237 -10.80 -17.24 0.38
N ARG A 238 -10.31 -17.55 -0.82
CA ARG A 238 -9.72 -18.86 -1.15
C ARG A 238 -8.33 -19.07 -0.53
N PHE A 239 -7.43 -18.10 -0.66
CA PHE A 239 -6.10 -18.12 -0.05
C PHE A 239 -6.19 -18.15 1.47
N LYS A 240 -7.03 -17.29 2.06
CA LYS A 240 -7.30 -17.28 3.50
C LYS A 240 -7.69 -18.69 3.99
N GLY A 241 -8.80 -19.24 3.48
CA GLY A 241 -9.28 -20.54 3.94
C GLY A 241 -8.31 -21.70 3.68
N TRP A 242 -7.47 -21.62 2.65
CA TRP A 242 -6.41 -22.59 2.40
C TRP A 242 -5.25 -22.47 3.41
N ILE A 243 -4.76 -21.26 3.69
CA ILE A 243 -3.67 -21.06 4.65
C ILE A 243 -4.13 -21.43 6.07
N GLU A 244 -5.32 -20.97 6.49
CA GLU A 244 -5.87 -21.27 7.82
C GLU A 244 -6.02 -22.78 8.03
N ALA A 245 -6.63 -23.50 7.08
CA ALA A 245 -6.82 -24.94 7.17
C ALA A 245 -5.51 -25.76 7.09
N ARG A 246 -4.48 -25.25 6.41
CA ARG A 246 -3.25 -26.01 6.14
C ARG A 246 -2.13 -25.77 7.17
N TYR A 247 -2.10 -24.60 7.79
CA TYR A 247 -1.02 -24.14 8.69
C TYR A 247 -1.52 -23.72 10.09
N GLY A 248 -2.83 -23.73 10.36
CA GLY A 248 -3.39 -23.33 11.65
C GLY A 248 -3.20 -21.84 11.99
N ALA A 249 -2.76 -21.03 11.02
CA ALA A 249 -2.74 -19.58 11.16
C ALA A 249 -4.16 -19.03 11.22
N THR A 250 -4.35 -17.89 11.89
CA THR A 250 -5.63 -17.14 11.89
C THR A 250 -5.44 -15.87 11.09
N ILE A 251 -6.13 -15.71 9.96
CA ILE A 251 -5.94 -14.55 9.07
C ILE A 251 -7.09 -13.55 9.27
N THR A 252 -6.79 -12.44 9.93
CA THR A 252 -7.68 -11.28 9.96
C THR A 252 -7.44 -10.45 8.70
N TYR A 253 -8.47 -10.29 7.87
CA TYR A 253 -8.45 -9.37 6.73
C TYR A 253 -9.29 -8.15 7.09
N GLU A 254 -8.65 -7.02 7.38
CA GLU A 254 -9.32 -5.79 7.81
C GLU A 254 -9.65 -4.91 6.59
N GLU A 255 -10.89 -5.01 6.13
CA GLU A 255 -11.40 -4.11 5.09
C GLU A 255 -11.78 -2.76 5.66
N THR A 256 -10.95 -1.77 5.36
CA THR A 256 -11.32 -0.38 5.57
C THR A 256 -12.40 0.01 4.56
N ARG A 257 -13.66 0.15 5.01
CA ARG A 257 -14.73 0.78 4.20
C ARG A 257 -14.51 2.29 4.10
N ILE A 258 -13.53 2.69 3.29
CA ILE A 258 -13.43 4.06 2.77
C ILE A 258 -14.51 4.22 1.69
N PRO A 259 -15.51 5.12 1.86
CA PRO A 259 -16.32 5.54 0.74
C PRO A 259 -15.39 6.07 -0.35
N ARG A 260 -15.59 5.65 -1.61
CA ARG A 260 -14.89 6.33 -2.72
C ARG A 260 -15.14 7.83 -2.57
N PRO A 261 -14.13 8.70 -2.76
CA PRO A 261 -14.39 10.10 -2.97
C PRO A 261 -15.46 10.21 -4.05
N LEU A 262 -16.50 11.00 -3.79
CA LEU A 262 -17.39 11.42 -4.86
C LEU A 262 -16.54 12.29 -5.77
N VAL A 263 -15.97 11.67 -6.81
CA VAL A 263 -15.41 12.38 -7.95
C VAL A 263 -16.57 13.18 -8.48
N ALA A 264 -16.54 14.50 -8.31
CA ALA A 264 -17.52 15.38 -8.93
C ALA A 264 -17.54 15.02 -10.42
N PRO A 265 -18.73 14.79 -11.03
CA PRO A 265 -18.79 14.37 -12.43
C PRO A 265 -18.02 15.38 -13.26
N VAL A 266 -16.93 14.91 -13.88
CA VAL A 266 -16.24 15.68 -14.92
C VAL A 266 -17.31 15.90 -15.98
N ALA A 267 -17.63 17.17 -16.26
CA ALA A 267 -18.62 17.49 -17.28
C ALA A 267 -18.18 16.82 -18.59
N ASP A 268 -19.04 15.95 -19.13
CA ASP A 268 -18.69 15.16 -20.30
C ASP A 268 -18.22 16.09 -21.43
N PRO A 269 -17.05 15.84 -22.04
CA PRO A 269 -16.68 16.55 -23.25
C PRO A 269 -17.75 16.27 -24.32
N PRO A 270 -18.14 17.26 -25.14
CA PRO A 270 -19.25 17.11 -26.07
C PRO A 270 -19.05 15.91 -26.99
N VAL A 271 -19.93 14.93 -26.85
CA VAL A 271 -19.88 13.65 -27.58
C VAL A 271 -19.98 13.92 -29.08
N ARG A 272 -18.87 13.69 -29.79
CA ARG A 272 -18.92 13.53 -31.25
C ARG A 272 -19.49 12.15 -31.54
N VAL A 273 -20.75 12.11 -31.97
CA VAL A 273 -21.40 10.90 -32.48
C VAL A 273 -20.63 10.44 -33.72
N VAL A 274 -20.01 9.26 -33.63
CA VAL A 274 -19.52 8.47 -34.76
C VAL A 274 -20.31 7.16 -34.73
N ALA A 275 -20.85 6.76 -35.88
CA ALA A 275 -21.87 5.71 -35.95
C ALA A 275 -21.37 4.32 -35.51
N GLU A 276 -22.26 3.58 -34.84
CA GLU A 276 -22.05 2.21 -34.37
C GLU A 276 -22.09 1.17 -35.51
N PRO A 277 -21.40 0.03 -35.37
CA PRO A 277 -21.82 -1.25 -35.90
C PRO A 277 -22.58 -2.11 -34.87
N LEU A 278 -23.43 -3.00 -35.39
CA LEU A 278 -24.45 -3.80 -34.70
C LEU A 278 -23.91 -4.87 -33.71
N PRO A 279 -24.76 -5.37 -32.78
CA PRO A 279 -24.33 -6.26 -31.70
C PRO A 279 -24.05 -7.70 -32.16
N ILE A 280 -23.09 -8.33 -31.50
CA ILE A 280 -22.88 -9.78 -31.52
C ILE A 280 -23.61 -10.37 -30.30
N ASP A 281 -24.19 -11.56 -30.47
CA ASP A 281 -24.99 -12.24 -29.44
C ASP A 281 -24.13 -12.64 -28.23
N VAL A 282 -24.81 -12.83 -27.11
CA VAL A 282 -24.29 -13.01 -25.74
C VAL A 282 -25.12 -14.15 -25.06
N ARG A 283 -24.96 -15.42 -25.52
CA ARG A 283 -25.81 -16.63 -25.25
C ARG A 283 -25.23 -18.03 -24.71
N ALA A 284 -24.05 -18.15 -24.06
CA ALA A 284 -23.44 -19.40 -23.51
C ALA A 284 -22.48 -19.44 -22.23
N ALA A 285 -21.40 -18.64 -22.08
CA ALA A 285 -20.26 -18.87 -21.13
C ALA A 285 -20.51 -18.82 -19.61
N ALA A 286 -21.73 -18.56 -19.15
CA ALA A 286 -22.07 -18.48 -17.72
C ALA A 286 -22.14 -19.85 -16.98
N SER A 287 -21.93 -20.99 -17.64
CA SER A 287 -22.12 -22.32 -17.04
C SER A 287 -20.87 -23.21 -17.04
N GLY A 288 -20.36 -23.54 -15.84
CA GLY A 288 -19.49 -24.72 -15.66
C GLY A 288 -18.05 -24.51 -15.18
N PHE A 289 -17.77 -23.67 -14.18
CA PHE A 289 -16.50 -23.77 -13.44
C PHE A 289 -16.70 -24.09 -11.94
N ARG A 290 -16.74 -25.38 -11.62
CA ARG A 290 -16.43 -25.87 -10.26
C ARG A 290 -14.91 -26.08 -10.20
N PRO A 291 -14.14 -25.30 -9.41
CA PRO A 291 -12.71 -25.56 -9.28
C PRO A 291 -12.53 -26.92 -8.58
N PRO A 292 -11.72 -27.85 -9.14
CA PRO A 292 -11.42 -29.10 -8.46
C PRO A 292 -10.65 -28.84 -7.15
N MET A 293 -10.64 -29.82 -6.24
CA MET A 293 -9.80 -29.75 -5.04
C MET A 293 -8.32 -29.74 -5.47
N LEU A 294 -7.72 -28.56 -5.48
CA LEU A 294 -6.36 -28.35 -5.97
C LEU A 294 -5.33 -28.94 -4.99
N SER A 295 -4.46 -29.81 -5.52
CA SER A 295 -3.31 -30.34 -4.80
C SER A 295 -2.20 -29.29 -4.67
N ASN A 296 -1.24 -29.51 -3.76
CA ASN A 296 -0.11 -28.60 -3.52
C ASN A 296 0.65 -28.24 -4.81
N LYS A 297 0.73 -29.17 -5.78
CA LYS A 297 1.35 -28.90 -7.10
C LYS A 297 0.65 -27.77 -7.84
N VAL A 298 -0.68 -27.73 -7.86
CA VAL A 298 -1.41 -26.69 -8.62
C VAL A 298 -1.30 -25.34 -7.94
N VAL A 299 -1.36 -25.27 -6.60
CA VAL A 299 -1.14 -24.00 -5.87
C VAL A 299 0.30 -23.51 -6.10
N GLY A 300 1.31 -24.38 -6.00
CA GLY A 300 2.71 -24.02 -6.30
C GLY A 300 2.91 -23.55 -7.75
N SER A 301 2.34 -24.27 -8.74
CA SER A 301 2.37 -23.86 -10.14
C SER A 301 1.63 -22.56 -10.41
N TYR A 302 0.54 -22.26 -9.69
CA TYR A 302 -0.25 -21.04 -9.89
C TYR A 302 0.34 -19.82 -9.16
N VAL A 303 0.94 -20.01 -7.98
CA VAL A 303 1.80 -19.01 -7.34
C VAL A 303 2.98 -18.70 -8.27
N ALA A 304 3.65 -19.73 -8.80
CA ALA A 304 4.69 -19.55 -9.81
C ALA A 304 4.17 -18.87 -11.10
N ALA A 305 2.93 -19.11 -11.52
CA ALA A 305 2.33 -18.43 -12.68
C ALA A 305 2.04 -16.94 -12.40
N LEU A 306 1.48 -16.62 -11.23
CA LEU A 306 1.26 -15.24 -10.77
C LEU A 306 2.57 -14.42 -10.66
N PHE A 307 3.70 -15.10 -10.44
CA PHE A 307 5.04 -14.52 -10.45
C PHE A 307 5.77 -14.62 -11.82
N LYS A 308 5.26 -15.39 -12.80
CA LYS A 308 5.88 -15.57 -14.13
C LYS A 308 5.14 -14.94 -15.30
N SER A 309 3.89 -14.50 -15.13
CA SER A 309 3.04 -14.01 -16.25
C SER A 309 3.39 -12.59 -16.73
N THR A 310 4.68 -12.27 -16.89
CA THR A 310 5.17 -10.97 -17.38
C THR A 310 6.14 -11.08 -18.57
N GLU A 311 6.45 -12.29 -19.06
CA GLU A 311 7.31 -12.49 -20.25
C GLU A 311 6.52 -12.69 -21.55
N THR A 312 5.19 -12.55 -21.55
CA THR A 312 4.39 -12.71 -22.77
C THR A 312 3.24 -11.71 -22.82
N THR A 313 3.35 -10.74 -23.72
CA THR A 313 2.23 -9.91 -24.17
C THR A 313 1.16 -10.80 -24.80
N ALA A 314 -0.04 -10.81 -24.24
CA ALA A 314 -1.21 -11.43 -24.85
C ALA A 314 -2.42 -10.50 -24.72
N SER A 315 -2.88 -10.02 -25.86
CA SER A 315 -4.21 -9.42 -26.01
C SER A 315 -5.28 -10.43 -25.59
N PHE A 316 -6.20 -10.03 -24.73
CA PHE A 316 -7.44 -10.78 -24.51
C PHE A 316 -8.56 -10.18 -25.36
N VAL A 317 -9.30 -11.07 -26.02
CA VAL A 317 -10.52 -10.76 -26.78
C VAL A 317 -11.70 -11.11 -25.88
N ASP A 318 -12.67 -10.21 -25.80
CA ASP A 318 -13.91 -10.42 -25.05
C ASP A 318 -14.84 -11.41 -25.76
N VAL A 319 -15.47 -12.29 -24.97
CA VAL A 319 -16.71 -13.03 -25.30
C VAL A 319 -17.46 -13.22 -23.97
N ASP A 320 -18.74 -12.80 -23.91
CA ASP A 320 -19.62 -12.94 -22.73
C ASP A 320 -20.27 -14.35 -22.70
N ASP A 321 -21.61 -14.45 -22.56
CA ASP A 321 -22.58 -15.35 -23.24
C ASP A 321 -23.62 -16.02 -22.21
N GLU A 322 -24.97 -15.87 -22.32
CA GLU A 322 -26.09 -16.46 -21.49
C GLU A 322 -26.95 -17.67 -22.04
N VAL A 323 -27.08 -18.79 -21.30
CA VAL A 323 -28.34 -19.62 -21.13
C VAL A 323 -29.20 -20.12 -22.33
N ASP A 324 -29.33 -21.45 -22.49
CA ASP A 324 -30.57 -22.28 -22.52
C ASP A 324 -30.21 -23.75 -22.87
N ALA A 325 -31.00 -24.82 -22.67
CA ALA A 325 -31.96 -25.27 -21.67
C ALA A 325 -32.38 -26.71 -22.08
N ASP A 326 -32.32 -27.65 -21.14
CA ASP A 326 -32.61 -29.09 -21.24
C ASP A 326 -33.92 -29.47 -21.97
N SER A 327 -33.88 -30.50 -22.84
CA SER A 327 -34.93 -31.53 -22.81
C SER A 327 -34.49 -32.90 -23.35
N ARG A 328 -34.50 -33.93 -22.49
CA ARG A 328 -35.35 -35.16 -22.58
C ARG A 328 -34.76 -36.38 -21.84
N ARG A 329 -35.53 -36.91 -20.88
CA ARG A 329 -35.39 -38.28 -20.33
C ARG A 329 -36.08 -39.34 -21.25
N PRO A 330 -36.25 -40.61 -20.85
CA PRO A 330 -35.35 -41.70 -21.18
C PRO A 330 -36.06 -42.82 -21.98
N ARG A 331 -35.35 -43.91 -22.32
CA ARG A 331 -35.96 -45.21 -22.59
C ARG A 331 -35.12 -46.34 -21.99
N TYR A 332 -35.79 -47.11 -21.12
CA TYR A 332 -35.39 -48.37 -20.47
C TYR A 332 -34.03 -48.40 -19.77
#